data_AF-A0A2V8SYH4-F1
#
_entry.id   AF-A0A2V8SYH4-F1
#
_cell.length_a   1.000
_cell.length_b   1.000
_cell.length_c   1.000
_cell.angle_alpha   90.00
_cell.angle_beta   90.00
_cell.angle_gamma   90.00
#
_symmetry.space_group_name_H-M   'P 1'
#
loop_
_entity.id
_entity.type
_entity.pdbx_description
1 polymer ?
#
loop_
_entity_poly.entity_id
_entity_poly.type
_entity_poly.pdbx_seq_one_letter_code
_entity_poly.pdbx_strand_id
1 'polypeptide(L)'
;MLRIDSYFSIETDLAGEMRSWPEFVDGFEYSVDLKDSATGEEVTVRFIEPKTDDDSPHVQIRSNQYGTLFDRVVGRTVFAMSAHTDDLMLMRWPDSKNSN
;
A
#
# COMPACT_ATOMS: atom_id res chain seq x y z
N MET A 1 2.04 -9.22 -3.52
CA MET A 1 2.30 -7.77 -3.57
C MET A 1 1.37 -7.11 -4.56
N LEU A 2 0.93 -5.89 -4.27
CA LEU A 2 0.17 -5.03 -5.16
C LEU A 2 0.87 -3.69 -5.33
N ARG A 3 0.73 -3.10 -6.52
CA ARG A 3 1.18 -1.76 -6.88
C ARG A 3 -0.05 -0.93 -7.23
N ILE A 4 -0.10 0.29 -6.74
CA ILE A 4 -1.14 1.28 -7.01
C ILE A 4 -0.49 2.53 -7.58
N ASP A 5 -0.83 2.86 -8.81
CA ASP A 5 -0.41 4.09 -9.48
C ASP A 5 -1.56 5.11 -9.47
N SER A 6 -1.20 6.40 -9.36
CA SER A 6 -2.11 7.54 -9.45
C SER A 6 -1.54 8.59 -10.41
N TYR A 7 -2.36 9.10 -11.33
CA TYR A 7 -1.93 10.02 -12.38
C TYR A 7 -1.94 11.50 -11.98
N PHE A 8 -2.48 11.87 -10.81
CA PHE A 8 -2.45 13.24 -10.29
C PHE A 8 -2.08 13.21 -8.81
N SER A 9 -1.00 13.94 -8.47
CA SER A 9 -0.45 14.21 -7.14
C SER A 9 -1.06 13.43 -5.97
N ILE A 10 -0.31 12.44 -5.50
CA ILE A 10 -0.63 11.70 -4.30
C ILE A 10 -0.37 12.63 -3.10
N GLU A 11 -1.39 13.33 -2.62
CA GLU A 11 -1.42 13.87 -1.25
C GLU A 11 -2.41 13.04 -0.44
N THR A 12 -1.92 12.14 0.41
CA THR A 12 -2.71 11.12 1.11
C THR A 12 -1.93 10.62 2.32
N ASP A 13 -2.45 10.83 3.52
CA ASP A 13 -1.85 10.32 4.76
C ASP A 13 -2.43 8.94 5.11
N LEU A 14 -1.92 7.88 4.47
CA LEU A 14 -2.35 6.51 4.72
C LEU A 14 -2.10 6.06 6.17
N ALA A 15 -1.03 6.54 6.79
CA ALA A 15 -0.74 6.28 8.19
C ALA A 15 -1.81 6.89 9.09
N GLY A 16 -2.21 8.15 8.83
CA GLY A 16 -3.35 8.80 9.50
C GLY A 16 -4.66 8.01 9.35
N GLU A 17 -4.95 7.53 8.13
CA GLU A 17 -6.15 6.75 7.82
C GLU A 17 -6.24 5.41 8.58
N MET A 18 -5.10 4.83 8.93
CA MET A 18 -5.03 3.51 9.58
C MET A 18 -4.60 3.58 11.05
N ARG A 19 -4.24 4.76 11.57
CA ARG A 19 -3.67 4.94 12.92
C ARG A 19 -4.56 4.45 14.06
N SER A 20 -5.88 4.45 13.85
CA SER A 20 -6.85 3.97 14.85
C SER A 20 -7.07 2.45 14.83
N TRP A 21 -6.47 1.74 13.88
CA TRP A 21 -6.67 0.31 13.73
C TRP A 21 -5.90 -0.45 14.82
N PRO A 22 -6.48 -1.51 15.41
CA PRO A 22 -5.78 -2.31 16.41
C PRO A 22 -4.54 -3.02 15.84
N GLU A 23 -4.51 -3.23 14.52
CA GLU A 23 -3.36 -3.82 13.83
C GLU A 23 -2.24 -2.81 13.54
N PHE A 24 -2.43 -1.51 13.77
CA PHE A 24 -1.43 -0.49 13.46
C PHE A 24 -0.20 -0.62 14.37
N VAL A 25 0.99 -0.72 13.76
CA VAL A 25 2.26 -0.81 14.49
C VAL A 25 3.01 0.51 14.42
N ASP A 26 3.27 1.00 13.20
CA ASP A 26 3.98 2.25 12.95
C ASP A 26 3.65 2.79 11.54
N GLY A 27 3.97 4.05 11.30
CA GLY A 27 3.81 4.66 9.99
C GLY A 27 3.83 6.18 9.99
N PHE A 28 4.13 6.74 8.82
CA PHE A 28 4.11 8.17 8.55
C PHE A 28 3.74 8.42 7.09
N GLU A 29 2.78 9.32 6.85
CA GLU A 29 2.23 9.63 5.53
C GLU A 29 1.85 8.36 4.75
N TYR A 30 2.53 8.04 3.66
CA TYR A 30 2.27 6.87 2.85
C TYR A 30 2.76 5.54 3.42
N SER A 31 3.64 5.59 4.43
CA SER A 31 4.27 4.40 4.97
C SER A 31 3.46 3.89 6.14
N VAL A 32 3.01 2.64 6.07
CA VAL A 32 2.24 1.99 7.15
C VAL A 32 2.75 0.58 7.35
N ASP A 33 2.97 0.18 8.60
CA ASP A 33 3.19 -1.19 9.01
C ASP A 33 2.06 -1.63 9.93
N LEU A 34 1.42 -2.74 9.56
CA LEU A 34 0.34 -3.34 10.32
C LEU A 34 0.64 -4.80 10.62
N LYS A 35 0.18 -5.26 11.78
CA LYS A 35 0.31 -6.65 12.22
C LYS A 35 -0.94 -7.10 12.98
N ASP A 36 -1.58 -8.14 12.47
CA ASP A 36 -2.57 -8.89 13.23
C ASP A 36 -1.86 -9.87 14.16
N SER A 37 -1.94 -9.62 15.47
CA SER A 37 -1.29 -10.46 16.48
C SER A 37 -1.93 -11.84 16.65
N ALA A 38 -3.20 -12.02 16.24
CA ALA A 38 -3.89 -13.30 16.36
C ALA A 38 -3.50 -14.28 15.25
N THR A 39 -3.29 -13.75 14.03
CA THR A 39 -2.98 -14.56 12.83
C THR A 39 -1.52 -14.51 12.42
N GLY A 40 -0.76 -13.53 12.92
CA GLY A 40 0.60 -13.24 12.46
C GLY A 40 0.65 -12.58 11.07
N GLU A 41 -0.48 -12.13 10.52
CA GLU A 41 -0.52 -11.41 9.26
C GLU A 41 0.18 -10.06 9.41
N GLU A 42 1.13 -9.76 8.54
CA GLU A 42 1.87 -8.51 8.51
C GLU A 42 1.70 -7.87 7.13
N VAL A 43 1.21 -6.63 7.12
CA VAL A 43 0.98 -5.86 5.90
C VAL A 43 1.77 -4.56 5.96
N THR A 44 2.52 -4.31 4.89
CA THR A 44 3.38 -3.14 4.74
C THR A 44 2.94 -2.34 3.52
N VAL A 45 2.67 -1.06 3.73
CA VAL A 45 2.40 -0.08 2.68
C VAL A 45 3.57 0.88 2.60
N ARG A 46 4.08 1.14 1.39
CA ARG A 46 5.17 2.10 1.16
C ARG A 46 4.92 2.90 -0.11
N PHE A 47 5.30 4.18 -0.08
CA PHE A 47 5.47 4.97 -1.29
C PHE A 47 6.85 4.70 -1.89
N ILE A 48 6.88 4.46 -3.18
CA ILE A 48 8.08 4.17 -3.96
C ILE A 48 8.24 5.30 -4.97
N GLU A 49 9.31 6.07 -4.81
CA GLU A 49 9.72 7.05 -5.81
C GLU A 49 10.23 6.35 -7.08
N PRO A 50 10.01 6.97 -8.26
CA PRO A 50 10.48 6.41 -9.52
C PRO A 50 12.01 6.36 -9.54
N LYS A 51 12.57 5.21 -9.92
CA LYS A 51 14.02 5.03 -10.05
C LYS A 51 14.56 5.44 -11.43
N THR A 52 13.65 5.57 -12.40
CA THR A 52 13.92 5.87 -13.81
C THR A 52 12.82 6.77 -14.33
N ASP A 53 13.11 7.55 -15.38
CA ASP A 53 12.13 8.46 -15.99
C ASP A 53 10.92 7.73 -16.61
N ASP A 54 11.05 6.43 -16.92
CA ASP A 54 9.98 5.58 -17.44
C ASP A 54 9.10 4.95 -16.34
N ASP A 55 9.42 5.13 -15.05
CA ASP A 55 8.62 4.63 -13.94
C ASP A 55 7.85 5.77 -13.28
N SER A 56 6.64 5.49 -12.81
CA SER A 56 5.84 6.44 -12.05
C SER A 56 5.99 6.22 -10.55
N PRO A 57 5.90 7.30 -9.75
CA PRO A 57 5.73 7.17 -8.30
C PRO A 57 4.49 6.32 -8.00
N HIS A 58 4.62 5.39 -7.07
CA HIS A 58 3.54 4.43 -6.77
C HIS A 58 3.51 4.00 -5.31
N VAL A 59 2.34 3.52 -4.87
CA VAL A 59 2.16 2.89 -3.57
C VAL A 59 2.26 1.37 -3.73
N GLN A 60 3.03 0.74 -2.87
CA GLN A 60 3.24 -0.70 -2.84
C GLN A 60 2.66 -1.29 -1.57
N ILE A 61 1.83 -2.33 -1.71
CA ILE A 61 1.24 -3.09 -0.60
C ILE A 61 1.83 -4.51 -0.63
N ARG A 62 2.54 -4.88 0.43
CA ARG A 62 3.11 -6.21 0.64
C ARG A 62 2.46 -6.87 1.84
N SER A 63 2.35 -8.19 1.79
CA SER A 63 1.96 -8.98 2.95
C SER A 63 2.74 -10.28 2.99
N ASN A 64 2.99 -10.78 4.18
CA ASN A 64 3.56 -12.12 4.39
C ASN A 64 2.54 -13.25 4.10
N GLN A 65 1.24 -12.95 4.18
CA GLN A 65 0.14 -13.86 3.85
C GLN A 65 -1.08 -13.09 3.33
N TYR A 66 -1.89 -13.71 2.47
CA TYR A 66 -3.10 -13.05 1.95
C TYR A 66 -4.30 -13.40 2.85
N GLY A 67 -4.61 -12.52 3.79
CA GLY A 67 -5.74 -12.65 4.71
C GLY A 67 -6.60 -11.40 4.79
N THR A 68 -7.45 -11.33 5.81
CA THR A 68 -8.44 -10.25 5.96
C THR A 68 -7.78 -8.90 6.21
N LEU A 69 -6.62 -8.85 6.88
CA LEU A 69 -5.91 -7.58 7.08
C LEU A 69 -5.43 -7.04 5.73
N PHE A 70 -4.85 -7.88 4.87
CA PHE A 70 -4.42 -7.49 3.54
C PHE A 70 -5.58 -6.93 2.70
N ASP A 71 -6.72 -7.62 2.65
CA ASP A 71 -7.89 -7.16 1.90
C ASP A 71 -8.41 -5.80 2.38
N ARG A 72 -8.46 -5.61 3.70
CA ARG A 72 -8.85 -4.32 4.32
C ARG A 72 -7.88 -3.20 3.97
N VAL A 73 -6.58 -3.46 4.03
CA VAL A 73 -5.54 -2.47 3.70
C VAL A 73 -5.64 -2.07 2.23
N VAL A 74 -5.80 -3.03 1.32
CA VAL A 74 -5.99 -2.74 -0.11
C VAL A 74 -7.21 -1.85 -0.33
N GLY A 75 -8.35 -2.23 0.25
CA GLY A 75 -9.58 -1.47 0.13
C GLY A 75 -9.46 -0.04 0.68
N ARG A 76 -8.84 0.13 1.85
CA ARG A 76 -8.66 1.45 2.46
C ARG A 76 -7.70 2.32 1.65
N THR A 77 -6.58 1.78 1.19
CA THR A 77 -5.60 2.51 0.39
C THR A 77 -6.21 2.97 -0.94
N VAL A 78 -6.90 2.08 -1.66
CA VAL A 78 -7.60 2.45 -2.91
C VAL A 78 -8.63 3.54 -2.66
N PHE A 79 -9.45 3.40 -1.62
CA PHE A 79 -10.45 4.41 -1.28
C PHE A 79 -9.82 5.77 -0.97
N ALA A 80 -8.81 5.81 -0.10
CA ALA A 80 -8.15 7.05 0.30
C ALA A 80 -7.48 7.75 -0.89
N MET A 81 -6.75 6.99 -1.73
CA MET A 81 -6.09 7.56 -2.91
C MET A 81 -7.09 8.02 -3.98
N SER A 82 -8.21 7.31 -4.16
CA SER A 82 -9.26 7.69 -5.13
C SER A 82 -9.93 9.03 -4.83
N ALA A 83 -9.81 9.55 -3.60
CA ALA A 83 -10.33 10.87 -3.27
C ALA A 83 -9.54 12.02 -3.96
N HIS A 84 -8.34 11.71 -4.47
CA HIS A 84 -7.41 12.68 -5.03
C HIS A 84 -7.02 12.40 -6.50
N THR A 85 -7.60 11.37 -7.12
CA THR A 85 -7.36 11.03 -8.52
C THR A 85 -8.61 10.46 -9.18
N ASP A 86 -8.82 10.81 -10.45
CA ASP A 86 -9.85 10.21 -11.30
C ASP A 86 -9.35 8.93 -12.00
N ASP A 87 -8.05 8.65 -11.93
CA ASP A 87 -7.42 7.47 -12.51
C ASP A 87 -6.48 6.80 -11.51
N LEU A 88 -6.84 5.58 -11.13
CA LEU A 88 -6.11 4.74 -10.19
C LEU A 88 -5.96 3.34 -10.79
N MET A 89 -4.71 2.94 -11.02
CA MET A 89 -4.40 1.63 -11.58
C MET A 89 -3.88 0.70 -10.49
N LEU A 90 -4.61 -0.39 -10.24
CA LEU A 90 -4.18 -1.46 -9.35
C LEU A 90 -3.60 -2.62 -10.15
N MET A 91 -2.35 -2.95 -9.88
CA MET A 91 -1.65 -4.05 -10.55
C MET A 91 -1.16 -5.09 -9.55
N ARG A 92 -1.32 -6.37 -9.92
CA ARG A 92 -0.62 -7.46 -9.24
C ARG A 92 0.80 -7.51 -9.77
N TRP A 93 1.76 -7.09 -8.95
CA TRP A 93 3.16 -7.14 -9.30
C TRP A 93 3.78 -8.45 -8.79
N PRO A 94 4.42 -9.25 -9.65
CA PRO A 94 5.15 -10.43 -9.21
C PRO A 94 6.32 -9.98 -8.33
N ASP A 95 6.49 -10.58 -7.16
CA ASP A 95 7.67 -10.36 -6.33
C ASP A 95 8.91 -10.70 -7.18
N SER A 96 9.79 -9.73 -7.43
CA SER A 96 10.95 -9.89 -8.32
C SER A 96 12.05 -10.79 -7.72
N LYS A 97 11.72 -11.62 -6.73
CA LYS A 97 12.59 -12.72 -6.27
C LYS A 97 12.66 -13.88 -7.25
N ASN A 98 11.93 -13.83 -8.37
CA ASN A 98 11.98 -14.82 -9.46
C ASN A 98 12.33 -14.18 -10.82
N SER A 99 13.32 -13.31 -10.87
CA SER A 99 13.98 -12.94 -12.12
C SER A 99 15.40 -13.51 -12.06
N ASN A 100 15.64 -14.52 -12.91
CA ASN A 100 16.84 -15.36 -13.02
C ASN A 100 18.18 -14.65 -12.79
#